data_AF-A0A5C9EY02-F1
#
_entry.id   AF-A0A5C9EY02-F1
#
_cell.length_a   1.000
_cell.length_b   1.000
_cell.length_c   1.000
_cell.angle_alpha   90.00
_cell.angle_beta   90.00
_cell.angle_gamma   90.00
#
_symmetry.space_group_name_H-M   'P 1'
#
loop_
_entity.id
_entity.type
_entity.pdbx_description
1 polymer ?
#
loop_
_entity_poly.entity_id
_entity_poly.type
_entity_poly.pdbx_seq_one_letter_code
_entity_poly.pdbx_strand_id
1 'polypeptide(L)'
;MKIDEIGVVLDGIPLISLKYYNSQNDEVDDISKSALITSLLQYAENIIAPVESFESTIYSMIFTKGKMKTAHNPTKSDIFSYIVIEKTDKKKELPEKERKKIIDKISKILDEFIKRYDGFDISEVSQFEEFKNIINKTIAPFTKSVDDKFASLFSE
;
A
#
# COMPACT_ATOMS: atom_id res chain seq x y z
N MET A 1 -7.00 -9.26 -12.02
CA MET A 1 -6.11 -8.49 -11.15
C MET A 1 -6.53 -8.81 -9.74
N LYS A 2 -5.61 -9.16 -8.86
CA LYS A 2 -5.91 -9.38 -7.43
C LYS A 2 -4.99 -8.49 -6.61
N ILE A 3 -5.54 -7.80 -5.62
CA ILE A 3 -4.73 -7.06 -4.65
C ILE A 3 -4.23 -8.06 -3.63
N ASP A 4 -2.92 -8.25 -3.54
CA ASP A 4 -2.29 -9.15 -2.58
C ASP A 4 -2.11 -8.46 -1.23
N GLU A 5 -1.56 -7.26 -1.25
CA GLU A 5 -1.22 -6.48 -0.05
C GLU A 5 -1.40 -4.98 -0.28
N ILE A 6 -1.71 -4.25 0.79
CA ILE A 6 -1.60 -2.80 0.87
C ILE A 6 -0.96 -2.40 2.19
N GLY A 7 -0.13 -1.36 2.19
CA GLY A 7 0.50 -0.89 3.41
C GLY A 7 0.82 0.60 3.41
N VAL A 8 1.13 1.09 4.60
CA VAL A 8 1.61 2.45 4.88
C VAL A 8 2.87 2.33 5.72
N VAL A 9 3.94 2.98 5.27
CA VAL A 9 5.28 2.87 5.86
C VAL A 9 5.86 4.26 6.05
N LEU A 10 6.42 4.53 7.23
CA LEU A 10 7.10 5.78 7.57
C LEU A 10 8.54 5.48 7.96
N ASP A 11 9.52 6.04 7.24
CA ASP A 11 10.96 5.81 7.43
C ASP A 11 11.35 4.33 7.64
N GLY A 12 10.70 3.40 6.93
CA GLY A 12 10.93 1.96 7.04
C GLY A 12 10.13 1.23 8.12
N ILE A 13 9.38 1.95 8.96
CA ILE A 13 8.51 1.38 9.99
C ILE A 13 7.12 1.11 9.38
N PRO A 14 6.63 -0.15 9.38
CA PRO A 14 5.27 -0.45 8.96
C PRO A 14 4.27 0.13 9.96
N LEU A 15 3.45 1.08 9.51
CA LEU A 15 2.33 1.62 10.31
C LEU A 15 1.05 0.81 10.05
N ILE A 16 0.86 0.35 8.82
CA ILE A 16 -0.24 -0.54 8.43
C ILE A 16 0.29 -1.57 7.43
N SER A 17 -0.07 -2.83 7.65
CA SER A 17 -0.03 -3.88 6.63
C SER A 17 -1.38 -4.60 6.62
N LEU A 18 -1.93 -4.79 5.42
CA LEU A 18 -3.16 -5.52 5.15
C LEU A 18 -2.90 -6.49 4.00
N LYS A 19 -2.86 -7.78 4.33
CA LYS A 19 -2.75 -8.90 3.38
C LYS A 19 -4.14 -9.44 3.08
N TYR A 20 -4.48 -9.60 1.80
CA TYR A 20 -5.80 -10.09 1.35
C TYR A 20 -5.76 -11.52 0.83
N TYR A 21 -4.63 -11.92 0.27
CA TYR A 21 -4.38 -13.29 -0.12
C TYR A 21 -3.13 -13.78 0.60
N ASN A 22 -3.12 -15.07 0.94
CA ASN A 22 -1.94 -15.73 1.46
C ASN A 22 -0.94 -15.89 0.33
N SER A 23 -0.23 -14.81 -0.03
CA SER A 23 1.07 -14.98 -0.66
C SER A 23 1.93 -15.82 0.29
N GLN A 24 2.67 -16.79 -0.24
CA GLN A 24 3.32 -17.89 0.48
C GLN A 24 4.40 -17.48 1.51
N ASN A 25 4.45 -16.21 1.95
CA ASN A 25 5.51 -15.63 2.76
C ASN A 25 4.99 -15.16 4.14
N ASP A 26 4.44 -16.08 4.93
CA ASP A 26 4.37 -15.87 6.39
C ASP A 26 5.78 -15.91 7.04
N GLU A 27 6.83 -16.20 6.26
CA GLU A 27 8.21 -16.26 6.73
C GLU A 27 8.90 -14.89 6.89
N VAL A 28 8.41 -13.83 6.23
CA VAL A 28 9.05 -12.50 6.28
C VAL A 28 8.20 -11.54 7.11
N ASP A 29 8.76 -11.04 8.20
CA ASP A 29 8.10 -10.07 9.07
C ASP A 29 7.96 -8.70 8.38
N ASP A 30 6.92 -7.95 8.78
CA ASP A 30 6.57 -6.69 8.11
C ASP A 30 7.62 -5.60 8.30
N ILE A 31 8.45 -5.65 9.36
CA ILE A 31 9.51 -4.67 9.61
C ILE A 31 10.64 -4.88 8.60
N SER A 32 11.13 -6.12 8.48
CA SER A 32 12.17 -6.47 7.51
C SER A 32 11.75 -6.13 6.07
N LYS A 33 10.50 -6.44 5.72
CA LYS A 33 9.92 -6.12 4.41
C LYS A 33 9.86 -4.61 4.17
N SER A 34 9.36 -3.85 5.14
CA SER A 34 9.21 -2.38 5.01
C SER A 34 10.56 -1.67 4.94
N ALA A 35 11.55 -2.13 5.71
CA ALA A 35 12.92 -1.63 5.63
C ALA A 35 13.54 -1.87 4.25
N LEU A 36 13.35 -3.06 3.68
CA LEU A 36 13.85 -3.39 2.33
C LEU A 36 13.17 -2.55 1.26
N ILE A 37 11.84 -2.45 1.27
CA ILE A 37 11.08 -1.64 0.29
C ILE A 37 11.54 -0.18 0.36
N THR A 38 11.68 0.37 1.57
CA THR A 38 12.13 1.75 1.77
C THR A 38 13.53 1.97 1.21
N SER A 39 14.46 1.05 1.50
CA SER A 39 15.85 1.13 1.03
C SER A 39 15.93 1.06 -0.51
N LEU A 40 15.17 0.15 -1.13
CA LEU A 40 15.09 0.03 -2.59
C LEU A 40 14.48 1.27 -3.23
N LEU A 41 13.38 1.79 -2.67
CA LEU A 41 12.72 2.99 -3.15
C LEU A 41 13.63 4.21 -3.07
N GLN A 42 14.32 4.40 -1.94
CA GLN A 42 15.27 5.49 -1.76
C GLN A 42 16.46 5.38 -2.72
N TYR A 43 17.01 4.18 -2.90
CA TYR A 43 18.06 3.95 -3.89
C TYR A 43 17.60 4.28 -5.31
N ALA A 44 16.44 3.77 -5.72
CA ALA A 44 15.90 3.99 -7.05
C ALA A 44 15.63 5.48 -7.31
N GLU A 45 15.10 6.22 -6.34
CA GLU A 45 14.84 7.65 -6.47
C GLU A 45 16.10 8.51 -6.57
N ASN A 46 17.21 8.09 -5.97
CA ASN A 46 18.49 8.77 -6.16
C ASN A 46 18.99 8.68 -7.62
N ILE A 47 18.46 7.75 -8.42
CA ILE A 47 18.84 7.53 -9.81
C ILE A 47 17.76 8.05 -10.76
N ILE A 48 16.50 7.72 -10.51
CA ILE A 48 15.34 8.00 -11.38
C ILE A 48 14.11 8.39 -10.54
N ALA A 49 13.99 9.67 -10.19
CA ALA A 49 12.81 10.21 -9.52
C ALA A 49 11.79 10.81 -10.51
N PRO A 50 10.47 10.65 -10.30
CA PRO A 50 9.83 9.87 -9.23
C PRO A 50 9.74 8.38 -9.56
N VAL A 51 9.86 7.52 -8.53
CA VAL A 51 9.57 6.09 -8.64
C VAL A 51 8.12 5.85 -8.23
N GLU A 52 7.30 5.43 -9.18
CA GLU A 52 5.87 5.19 -8.95
C GLU A 52 5.51 3.71 -8.86
N SER A 53 6.37 2.82 -9.35
CA SER A 53 6.11 1.37 -9.31
C SER A 53 7.36 0.52 -9.48
N PHE A 54 7.36 -0.67 -8.89
CA PHE A 54 8.26 -1.77 -9.18
C PHE A 54 7.48 -2.90 -9.84
N GLU A 55 8.02 -3.40 -10.96
CA GLU A 55 7.36 -4.39 -11.80
C GLU A 55 8.15 -5.69 -11.82
N SER A 56 7.46 -6.79 -11.60
CA SER A 56 7.96 -8.15 -11.86
C SER A 56 7.04 -8.86 -12.85
N THR A 57 7.37 -10.09 -13.22
CA THR A 57 6.53 -10.92 -14.10
C THR A 57 5.16 -11.23 -13.47
N ILE A 58 5.08 -11.38 -12.15
CA ILE A 58 3.85 -11.81 -11.45
C ILE A 58 3.18 -10.64 -10.73
N TYR A 59 3.97 -9.75 -10.14
CA TYR A 59 3.48 -8.67 -9.29
C TYR A 59 3.83 -7.29 -9.84
N SER A 60 2.91 -6.34 -9.65
CA SER A 60 3.16 -4.91 -9.72
C SER A 60 3.03 -4.34 -8.31
N MET A 61 4.05 -3.63 -7.86
CA MET A 61 4.01 -2.86 -6.60
C MET A 61 3.97 -1.39 -6.97
N ILE A 62 2.89 -0.70 -6.60
CA ILE A 62 2.65 0.71 -6.94
C ILE A 62 2.76 1.55 -5.66
N PHE A 63 3.41 2.71 -5.76
CA PHE A 63 3.71 3.60 -4.64
C PHE A 63 3.08 4.97 -4.81
N THR A 64 2.86 5.63 -3.67
CA THR A 64 2.65 7.08 -3.60
C THR A 64 3.33 7.58 -2.33
N LYS A 65 3.88 8.80 -2.39
CA LYS A 65 4.74 9.35 -1.33
C LYS A 65 4.18 10.65 -0.79
N GLY A 66 4.47 10.89 0.47
CA GLY A 66 4.07 12.07 1.20
C GLY A 66 5.10 12.39 2.26
N LYS A 67 4.73 13.32 3.14
CA LYS A 67 5.58 13.79 4.22
C LYS A 67 4.73 13.94 5.48
N MET A 68 5.20 13.41 6.60
CA MET A 68 4.47 13.37 7.86
C MET A 68 5.41 13.66 9.03
N LYS A 69 4.93 14.38 10.04
CA LYS A 69 5.64 14.60 11.31
C LYS A 69 5.30 13.51 12.31
N THR A 70 6.17 13.31 13.28
CA THR A 70 5.90 12.43 14.42
C THR A 70 6.00 13.23 15.71
N ALA A 71 5.44 12.71 16.80
CA ALA A 71 5.49 13.38 18.11
C ALA A 71 6.92 13.73 18.55
N HIS A 72 7.88 12.85 18.22
CA HIS A 72 9.29 12.96 18.62
C HIS A 72 10.19 13.60 17.56
N ASN A 73 9.69 13.80 16.33
CA ASN A 73 10.42 14.46 15.25
C ASN A 73 9.53 15.52 14.58
N PRO A 74 9.74 16.82 14.89
CA PRO A 74 8.98 17.90 14.27
C PRO A 74 9.35 18.12 12.80
N THR A 75 10.46 17.54 12.34
CA THR A 75 10.85 17.51 10.93
C THR A 75 9.99 16.49 10.19
N LYS A 76 9.54 16.83 8.98
CA LYS A 76 8.74 15.91 8.18
C LYS A 76 9.60 14.73 7.69
N SER A 77 9.22 13.54 8.11
CA SER A 77 9.74 12.24 7.66
C SER A 77 9.08 11.78 6.36
N ASP A 78 9.74 10.86 5.66
CA ASP A 78 9.18 10.23 4.47
C ASP A 78 8.14 9.19 4.86
N ILE A 79 6.97 9.30 4.24
CA ILE A 79 5.91 8.30 4.35
C ILE A 79 5.47 7.92 2.95
N PHE A 80 5.17 6.65 2.74
CA PHE A 80 4.57 6.18 1.51
C PHE A 80 3.48 5.16 1.79
N SER A 81 2.52 5.09 0.88
CA SER A 81 1.63 3.94 0.78
C SER A 81 1.99 3.13 -0.45
N TYR A 82 1.79 1.83 -0.35
CA TYR A 82 2.06 0.90 -1.44
C TYR A 82 0.92 -0.10 -1.57
N ILE A 83 0.75 -0.62 -2.79
CA ILE A 83 -0.17 -1.71 -3.07
C ILE A 83 0.55 -2.75 -3.94
N VAL A 84 0.43 -4.02 -3.57
CA VAL A 84 0.93 -5.17 -4.31
C VAL A 84 -0.21 -5.82 -5.04
N ILE A 85 -0.02 -6.03 -6.34
CA ILE A 85 -1.05 -6.51 -7.24
C ILE A 85 -0.52 -7.71 -8.02
N GLU A 86 -1.22 -8.84 -7.92
CA GLU A 86 -1.00 -9.99 -8.77
C GLU A 86 -1.62 -9.77 -10.17
N LYS A 87 -0.77 -9.91 -11.19
CA LYS A 87 -1.13 -9.77 -12.60
C LYS A 87 -1.83 -11.04 -13.09
N THR A 88 -3.03 -10.87 -13.65
CA THR A 88 -3.77 -12.00 -14.27
C THR A 88 -3.05 -12.55 -15.49
N ASP A 89 -2.44 -11.67 -16.28
CA ASP A 89 -1.63 -12.01 -17.45
C ASP A 89 -0.17 -11.67 -17.12
N LYS A 90 0.63 -12.69 -16.83
CA LYS A 90 2.02 -12.59 -16.37
C LYS A 90 2.97 -11.89 -17.37
N LYS A 91 2.50 -11.63 -18.59
CA LYS A 91 3.29 -10.96 -19.64
C LYS A 91 2.81 -9.54 -19.93
N LYS A 92 1.74 -9.07 -19.30
CA LYS A 92 1.21 -7.72 -19.54
C LYS A 92 1.37 -6.84 -18.31
N GLU A 93 1.86 -5.64 -18.56
CA GLU A 93 1.77 -4.55 -17.61
C GLU A 93 0.31 -4.17 -17.35
N LEU A 94 0.07 -3.54 -16.21
CA LEU A 94 -1.24 -2.95 -15.91
C LEU A 94 -1.55 -1.87 -16.95
N PRO A 95 -2.75 -1.87 -17.56
CA PRO A 95 -3.15 -0.80 -18.46
C PRO A 95 -3.03 0.56 -17.75
N GLU A 96 -2.49 1.58 -18.43
CA GLU A 96 -2.22 2.91 -17.85
C GLU A 96 -3.45 3.50 -17.13
N LYS A 97 -4.64 3.33 -17.72
CA LYS A 97 -5.91 3.77 -17.13
C LYS A 97 -6.24 3.08 -15.79
N GLU A 98 -5.90 1.80 -15.65
CA GLU A 98 -6.09 1.06 -14.40
C GLU A 98 -5.03 1.47 -13.37
N ARG A 99 -3.77 1.56 -13.81
CA ARG A 99 -2.66 2.06 -12.99
C ARG A 99 -2.96 3.43 -12.39
N LYS A 100 -3.43 4.39 -13.21
CA LYS A 100 -3.83 5.72 -12.75
C LYS A 100 -4.95 5.68 -11.72
N LYS A 101 -5.99 4.86 -11.93
CA LYS A 101 -7.07 4.68 -10.96
C LYS A 101 -6.56 4.12 -9.62
N ILE A 102 -5.60 3.21 -9.65
CA ILE A 102 -4.99 2.66 -8.45
C ILE A 102 -4.17 3.73 -7.73
N ILE A 103 -3.32 4.47 -8.46
CA ILE A 103 -2.54 5.60 -7.93
C ILE A 103 -3.47 6.61 -7.25
N ASP A 104 -4.55 7.04 -7.91
CA ASP A 104 -5.54 7.97 -7.34
C ASP A 104 -6.17 7.46 -6.04
N LYS A 105 -6.30 6.13 -5.88
CA LYS A 105 -6.88 5.50 -4.70
C LYS A 105 -5.87 5.39 -3.56
N ILE A 106 -4.65 4.93 -3.83
CA ILE A 106 -3.60 4.84 -2.81
C ILE A 106 -3.16 6.23 -2.33
N SER A 107 -3.18 7.25 -3.20
CA SER A 107 -2.90 8.64 -2.82
C SER A 107 -3.96 9.16 -1.86
N LYS A 108 -5.25 8.89 -2.12
CA LYS A 108 -6.33 9.23 -1.16
C LYS A 108 -6.17 8.54 0.18
N ILE A 109 -5.73 7.28 0.18
CA ILE A 109 -5.45 6.54 1.41
C ILE A 109 -4.31 7.22 2.18
N LEU A 110 -3.23 7.58 1.50
CA LEU A 110 -2.09 8.24 2.13
C LEU A 110 -2.45 9.63 2.66
N ASP A 111 -3.14 10.44 1.87
CA ASP A 111 -3.57 11.78 2.25
C ASP A 111 -4.48 11.74 3.49
N GLU A 112 -5.43 10.80 3.52
CA GLU A 112 -6.34 10.62 4.65
C GLU A 112 -5.62 10.08 5.90
N PHE A 113 -4.61 9.22 5.72
CA PHE A 113 -3.77 8.73 6.81
C PHE A 113 -3.00 9.88 7.45
N ILE A 114 -2.27 10.64 6.63
CA ILE A 114 -1.49 11.80 7.08
C ILE A 114 -2.41 12.80 7.78
N LYS A 115 -3.55 13.14 7.17
CA LYS A 115 -4.51 14.09 7.76
C LYS A 115 -4.98 13.71 9.16
N ARG A 116 -5.11 12.42 9.46
CA ARG A 116 -5.60 11.93 10.76
C ARG A 116 -4.52 11.81 11.81
N TYR A 117 -3.32 11.41 11.40
CA TYR A 117 -2.29 10.95 12.32
C TYR A 117 -1.04 11.84 12.32
N ASP A 118 -0.97 12.91 11.52
CA ASP A 118 0.20 13.81 11.49
C ASP A 118 0.54 14.31 12.90
N GLY A 119 1.79 14.12 13.32
CA GLY A 119 2.26 14.48 14.66
C GLY A 119 1.98 13.44 15.75
N PHE A 120 1.40 12.28 15.43
CA PHE A 120 1.19 11.20 16.41
C PHE A 120 2.52 10.50 16.77
N ASP A 121 2.53 9.84 17.93
CA ASP A 121 3.64 8.98 18.35
C ASP A 121 3.54 7.64 17.63
N ILE A 122 4.47 7.31 16.75
CA ILE A 122 4.41 6.08 15.93
C ILE A 122 4.85 4.80 16.68
N SER A 123 5.28 4.89 17.95
CA SER A 123 5.74 3.74 18.72
C SER A 123 4.63 2.72 19.02
N GLU A 124 3.37 3.16 19.06
CA GLU A 124 2.20 2.30 19.27
C GLU A 124 1.43 2.04 17.98
N VAL A 125 1.86 1.07 17.17
CA VAL A 125 1.24 0.76 15.86
C VAL A 125 -0.26 0.42 15.98
N SER A 126 -0.71 -0.09 17.13
CA SER A 126 -2.12 -0.43 17.39
C SER A 126 -3.09 0.74 17.24
N GLN A 127 -2.64 1.98 17.38
CA GLN A 127 -3.49 3.16 17.20
C GLN A 127 -3.96 3.36 15.75
N PHE A 128 -3.30 2.71 14.79
CA PHE A 128 -3.63 2.79 13.37
C PHE A 128 -4.59 1.68 12.91
N GLU A 129 -4.97 0.75 13.80
CA GLU A 129 -5.81 -0.41 13.47
C GLU A 129 -7.17 0.00 12.89
N GLU A 130 -7.81 1.03 13.44
CA GLU A 130 -9.10 1.51 12.93
C GLU A 130 -9.02 2.01 11.48
N PHE A 131 -7.85 2.48 11.05
CA PHE A 131 -7.65 2.97 9.70
C PHE A 131 -7.71 1.86 8.65
N LYS A 132 -7.46 0.61 9.05
CA LYS A 132 -7.63 -0.56 8.17
C LYS A 132 -9.04 -0.65 7.57
N ASN A 133 -10.06 -0.20 8.31
CA ASN A 133 -11.44 -0.16 7.81
C ASN A 133 -11.63 0.82 6.63
N ILE A 134 -10.88 1.92 6.61
CA ILE A 134 -10.94 2.93 5.54
C ILE A 134 -10.24 2.42 4.30
N ILE A 135 -9.10 1.76 4.49
CA ILE A 135 -8.39 1.09 3.41
C ILE A 135 -9.31 0.05 2.77
N ASN A 136 -9.87 -0.85 3.57
CA ASN A 136 -10.81 -1.88 3.10
C ASN A 136 -11.97 -1.28 2.30
N LYS A 137 -12.62 -0.22 2.80
CA LYS A 137 -13.71 0.45 2.08
C LYS A 137 -13.25 1.08 0.76
N THR A 138 -12.03 1.62 0.73
CA THR A 138 -11.49 2.33 -0.44
C THR A 138 -11.09 1.36 -1.55
N ILE A 139 -10.56 0.18 -1.19
CA ILE A 139 -10.06 -0.82 -2.15
C ILE A 139 -11.03 -1.97 -2.42
N ALA A 140 -12.09 -2.13 -1.62
CA ALA A 140 -13.14 -3.14 -1.82
C ALA A 140 -13.63 -3.31 -3.28
N PRO A 141 -13.75 -2.25 -4.10
CA PRO A 141 -14.13 -2.41 -5.50
C PRO A 141 -13.16 -3.26 -6.35
N PHE A 142 -11.89 -3.34 -5.95
CA PHE A 142 -10.79 -4.04 -6.61
C PHE A 142 -10.44 -5.39 -5.99
N THR A 143 -10.89 -5.67 -4.76
CA THR A 143 -10.61 -6.94 -4.06
C THR A 143 -11.66 -8.03 -4.34
N LYS A 144 -12.91 -7.66 -4.62
CA LYS A 144 -13.95 -8.64 -4.98
C LYS A 144 -13.69 -9.23 -6.36
N SER A 145 -13.51 -10.55 -6.42
CA SER A 145 -13.61 -11.29 -7.67
C SER A 145 -15.00 -11.06 -8.30
N VAL A 146 -15.14 -11.31 -9.60
CA VAL A 146 -16.47 -11.26 -10.25
C VAL A 146 -17.43 -12.21 -9.53
N ASP A 147 -16.94 -13.35 -9.07
CA ASP A 147 -17.69 -14.37 -8.34
C ASP A 147 -18.19 -13.87 -6.97
N ASP A 148 -17.39 -13.07 -6.24
CA ASP A 148 -17.81 -12.47 -4.95
C ASP A 148 -18.85 -11.35 -5.13
N LYS A 149 -18.85 -10.67 -6.29
CA LYS A 149 -19.88 -9.68 -6.64
C LYS A 149 -21.19 -10.38 -6.99
N PHE A 150 -21.14 -11.51 -7.70
CA PHE A 150 -22.32 -12.32 -8.02
C PHE A 150 -22.89 -13.03 -6.78
N ALA A 151 -22.07 -13.60 -5.90
CA ALA A 151 -22.55 -14.23 -4.67
C ALA A 151 -23.36 -13.24 -3.80
N SER A 152 -22.92 -11.99 -3.69
CA SER A 152 -23.66 -10.96 -2.95
C SER A 152 -25.00 -10.51 -3.57
N LEU A 153 -25.26 -10.83 -4.85
CA LEU A 153 -26.54 -10.54 -5.53
C LEU A 153 -27.59 -11.65 -5.34
N PHE A 154 -27.17 -12.83 -4.88
CA PHE A 154 -28.06 -13.99 -4.66
C PHE A 154 -28.16 -14.37 -3.17
N SER A 155 -27.75 -13.46 -2.27
CA SER A 155 -27.76 -13.65 -0.81
C SER A 155 -28.82 -12.80 -0.09
N GLU A 156 -29.74 -12.17 -0.82
CA GLU A 156 -30.94 -11.50 -0.26
C GLU A 156 -32.19 -12.38 -0.41
#